data_AF-A0A9D6URT7-F1
#
_entry.id   AF-A0A9D6URT7-F1
#
_cell.length_a   1.000
_cell.length_b   1.000
_cell.length_c   1.000
_cell.angle_alpha   90.00
_cell.angle_beta   90.00
_cell.angle_gamma   90.00
#
_symmetry.space_group_name_H-M   'P 1'
#
loop_
_entity.id
_entity.type
_entity.pdbx_description
1 polymer ?
#
loop_
_entity_poly.entity_id
_entity_poly.type
_entity_poly.pdbx_seq_one_letter_code
_entity_poly.pdbx_strand_id
1 'polypeptide(L)' 'MNTKNVADTQERKELKRKARKAAEVKSPKQPRAAGVDRGSMKRKVKTIAKGQRKR' A
#
# COMPACT_ATOMS: atom_id res chain seq x y z
N MET A 1 7.04 -10.34 -11.32
CA MET A 1 8.42 -10.85 -11.47
C MET A 1 8.77 -11.73 -10.27
N ASN A 2 9.30 -12.93 -10.51
CA ASN A 2 9.73 -13.82 -9.45
C ASN A 2 11.21 -13.56 -9.07
N THR A 3 11.48 -13.23 -7.80
CA THR A 3 12.82 -12.89 -7.29
C THR A 3 13.34 -13.91 -6.27
N LYS A 4 12.66 -15.05 -6.14
CA LYS A 4 12.91 -16.04 -5.09
C LYS A 4 14.22 -16.83 -5.27
N ASN A 5 14.76 -16.86 -6.48
CA ASN A 5 15.99 -17.59 -6.82
C ASN A 5 17.25 -16.69 -6.83
N VAL A 6 17.10 -15.39 -6.53
CA VAL A 6 18.25 -14.46 -6.50
C VAL A 6 18.89 -14.52 -5.12
N ALA A 7 20.09 -15.10 -5.07
CA ALA A 7 20.89 -15.27 -3.86
C ALA A 7 21.45 -13.93 -3.36
N ASP A 8 21.94 -13.08 -4.27
CA ASP A 8 22.43 -11.77 -3.89
C ASP A 8 21.31 -10.79 -3.52
N THR A 9 21.51 -10.11 -2.40
CA THR A 9 20.50 -9.23 -1.83
C THR A 9 20.42 -7.89 -2.54
N GLN A 10 21.53 -7.40 -3.11
CA GLN A 10 21.56 -6.12 -3.82
C GLN A 10 20.85 -6.26 -5.16
N GLU A 11 21.20 -7.27 -5.94
CA GLU A 11 20.56 -7.63 -7.20
C GLU A 11 19.05 -7.84 -7.01
N ARG A 12 18.65 -8.59 -5.97
CA ARG A 12 17.24 -8.82 -5.66
C ARG A 12 16.49 -7.52 -5.38
N LYS A 13 17.12 -6.57 -4.66
CA LYS A 13 16.52 -5.27 -4.33
C LYS A 13 16.39 -4.40 -5.58
N GLU A 14 17.41 -4.37 -6.43
CA GLU A 14 17.39 -3.61 -7.68
C GLU A 14 16.29 -4.10 -8.61
N LEU A 15 16.16 -5.41 -8.79
CA LEU A 15 15.11 -6.00 -9.61
C LEU A 15 13.71 -5.66 -9.08
N LYS A 16 13.50 -5.72 -7.76
CA LYS A 16 12.24 -5.28 -7.13
C LYS A 16 11.99 -3.78 -7.30
N ARG A 17 13.03 -2.93 -7.29
CA ARG A 17 12.90 -1.49 -7.52
C ARG A 17 12.55 -1.20 -8.98
N LYS A 18 13.23 -1.83 -9.94
CA LYS A 18 12.91 -1.72 -11.38
C LYS A 18 11.47 -2.14 -11.67
N ALA A 19 11.03 -3.26 -11.10
CA ALA A 19 9.65 -3.73 -11.24
C ALA A 19 8.62 -2.77 -10.63
N ARG A 20 8.89 -2.19 -9.45
CA ARG A 20 8.02 -1.15 -8.85
C ARG A 20 7.94 0.10 -9.71
N LYS A 21 9.06 0.60 -10.20
CA LYS A 21 9.11 1.77 -11.10
C LYS A 21 8.34 1.52 -12.40
N ALA A 22 8.51 0.35 -13.01
CA ALA A 22 7.74 -0.04 -14.20
C ALA A 22 6.23 -0.13 -13.92
N ALA A 23 5.85 -0.63 -12.74
CA ALA A 23 4.45 -0.67 -12.32
C ALA A 23 3.88 0.73 -12.07
N GLU A 24 4.66 1.65 -11.49
CA GLU A 24 4.27 3.05 -11.29
C GLU A 24 4.10 3.79 -12.62
N VAL A 25 4.96 3.53 -13.62
CA VAL A 25 4.80 4.10 -14.97
C VAL A 25 3.53 3.57 -15.64
N LYS A 26 3.23 2.27 -15.50
CA LYS A 26 2.04 1.65 -16.10
C LYS A 26 0.74 2.03 -15.38
N SER A 27 0.79 2.17 -14.06
CA SER A 27 -0.35 2.49 -13.22
C SER A 27 0.10 3.43 -12.10
N PRO A 28 0.11 4.74 -12.38
CA PRO A 28 0.52 5.73 -11.40
C PRO A 28 -0.43 5.67 -10.21
N LYS A 29 0.14 5.62 -9.00
CA LYS A 29 -0.64 5.76 -7.78
C LYS A 29 -1.22 7.17 -7.77
N GLN A 30 -2.51 7.26 -8.09
CA GLN A 30 -3.19 8.55 -8.16
C GLN A 30 -3.10 9.25 -6.80
N PRO A 31 -2.83 10.57 -6.78
CA PRO A 31 -2.95 11.35 -5.57
C PRO A 31 -4.39 11.22 -5.03
N ARG A 32 -4.56 11.41 -3.72
CA ARG A 32 -5.91 11.49 -3.17
C ARG A 32 -6.64 12.64 -3.86
N ALA A 33 -7.94 12.47 -4.14
CA ALA A 33 -8.75 13.55 -4.65
C ALA A 33 -8.65 14.77 -3.71
N ALA A 34 -8.57 15.97 -4.28
CA ALA A 34 -8.55 17.21 -3.51
C ALA A 34 -9.80 17.29 -2.61
N GLY A 35 -9.61 17.64 -1.34
CA GLY A 35 -10.70 17.71 -0.34
C GLY A 35 -11.03 16.40 0.37
N VAL A 36 -10.35 15.28 0.07
CA VAL A 36 -10.53 14.02 0.80
C VAL A 36 -9.49 13.90 1.93
N ASP A 37 -9.94 14.15 3.16
CA ASP A 37 -9.11 14.02 4.36
C ASP A 37 -8.53 12.60 4.53
N ARG A 38 -7.36 12.51 5.16
CA ARG A 38 -6.74 11.23 5.52
C ARG A 38 -7.54 10.51 6.61
N GLY A 39 -8.59 9.80 6.19
CA GLY A 39 -9.45 9.04 7.10
C GLY A 39 -10.93 9.09 6.77
N SER A 40 -11.36 9.99 5.88
CA SER A 40 -12.76 10.11 5.45
C SER A 40 -13.31 8.82 4.83
N MET A 41 -12.46 8.06 4.13
CA MET A 41 -12.79 6.75 3.57
C MET A 41 -12.61 5.57 4.55
N LYS A 42 -12.22 5.81 5.82
CA LYS A 42 -12.18 4.72 6.80
C LYS A 42 -13.61 4.27 7.07
N ARG A 43 -13.89 2.99 6.87
CA ARG A 43 -15.19 2.41 7.23
C ARG A 43 -15.40 2.61 8.72
N LYS A 44 -16.37 3.45 9.09
CA LYS A 44 -16.87 3.50 10.47
C LYS A 44 -17.40 2.11 10.78
N VAL A 45 -16.81 1.43 11.77
CA VAL A 45 -17.25 0.10 12.17
C VAL A 45 -18.69 0.23 12.65
N LYS A 46 -19.65 -0.34 11.91
CA LYS A 46 -21.10 -0.22 12.18
C LYS A 46 -21.49 -0.87 13.50
N THR A 47 -20.74 -1.88 13.91
CA THR A 47 -20.96 -2.67 15.12
C THR A 47 -19.73 -2.59 16.02
N ILE A 48 -19.69 -1.59 16.90
CA ILE A 48 -18.85 -1.68 18.09
C ILE A 48 -19.54 -2.71 18.98
N ALA A 49 -18.89 -3.83 19.30
CA ALA A 49 -19.42 -4.76 20.29
C ALA A 49 -19.77 -3.97 21.56
N LYS A 50 -21.02 -4.08 22.04
CA LYS A 50 -21.51 -3.39 23.25
C LYS A 50 -20.48 -3.62 24.37
N GLY A 51 -19.71 -2.59 24.73
CA GLY A 51 -18.70 -2.67 25.80
C GLY A 51 -17.28 -2.23 25.43
N GLN A 52 -16.90 -2.18 24.14
CA GLN A 52 -15.59 -1.62 23.76
C GLN A 52 -15.68 -0.12 23.46
N ARG A 53 -15.97 0.66 24.50
CA ARG A 53 -15.52 2.06 24.53
C ARG A 53 -14.14 2.02 25.18
N LYS A 54 -13.08 2.04 24.37
CA LYS A 54 -11.78 2.46 24.89
C LYS A 54 -11.94 3.94 25.25
N ARG A 55 -11.86 4.26 26.54
CA ARG A 55 -11.65 5.64 26.99
C ARG A 55 -10.55 6.28 26.16
#